data_AF-A0A1G6VNJ5-F1
#
_entry.id   AF-A0A1G6VNJ5-F1
#
_cell.length_a   1.000
_cell.length_b   1.000
_cell.length_c   1.000
_cell.angle_alpha   90.00
_cell.angle_beta   90.00
_cell.angle_gamma   90.00
#
_symmetry.space_group_name_H-M   'P 1'
#
loop_
_entity.id
_entity.type
_entity.pdbx_description
1 polymer ?
#
loop_
_entity_poly.entity_id
_entity_poly.type
_entity_poly.pdbx_seq_one_letter_code
_entity_poly.pdbx_strand_id
1 'polypeptide(L)'
;MVPLAEAWDSGARGWDPGRREAYANDLGEGVALIAVTARSNRSKADQDPAEWMPPSASAACRYVYEWVSMKTRWGLSVDQVEADALEAIVAACPDAVVTAAAP
;
A
#
# COMPACT_ATOMS: atom_id res chain seq x y z
N MET A 1 3.45 2.68 2.71
CA MET A 1 2.91 1.32 2.87
C MET A 1 2.92 0.61 1.52
N VAL A 2 3.87 -0.30 1.33
CA VAL A 2 3.96 -1.43 0.36
C VAL A 2 5.32 -2.05 0.74
N PRO A 3 5.42 -3.33 1.14
CA PRO A 3 6.67 -3.93 1.61
C PRO A 3 7.79 -3.82 0.58
N LEU A 4 9.06 -3.79 1.03
CA LEU A 4 10.20 -3.66 0.11
C LEU A 4 10.30 -4.84 -0.87
N ALA A 5 9.98 -6.05 -0.42
CA ALA A 5 9.94 -7.24 -1.27
C ALA A 5 8.82 -7.15 -2.32
N GLU A 6 7.61 -6.79 -1.90
CA GLU A 6 6.49 -6.55 -2.82
C GLU A 6 6.81 -5.45 -3.85
N ALA A 7 7.41 -4.35 -3.43
CA ALA A 7 7.83 -3.30 -4.36
C ALA A 7 8.87 -3.81 -5.37
N TRP A 8 9.79 -4.67 -4.93
CA TRP A 8 10.80 -5.29 -5.79
C TRP A 8 10.16 -6.10 -6.92
N ASP A 9 9.18 -6.93 -6.58
CA ASP A 9 8.44 -7.75 -7.54
C ASP A 9 7.52 -6.92 -8.44
N SER A 10 6.97 -5.83 -7.89
CA SER A 10 6.18 -4.82 -8.62
C SER A 10 7.00 -3.83 -9.48
N GLY A 11 8.28 -4.12 -9.74
CA GLY A 11 9.11 -3.38 -10.70
C GLY A 11 10.25 -2.56 -10.10
N ALA A 12 10.34 -2.40 -8.78
CA ALA A 12 11.44 -1.67 -8.15
C ALA A 12 12.80 -2.36 -8.34
N ARG A 13 12.82 -3.65 -8.70
CA ARG A 13 14.05 -4.36 -9.12
C ARG A 13 14.78 -3.72 -10.29
N GLY A 14 14.05 -2.99 -11.15
CA GLY A 14 14.62 -2.28 -12.30
C GLY A 14 15.12 -0.87 -11.99
N TRP A 15 14.95 -0.39 -10.76
CA TRP A 15 15.38 0.95 -10.36
C TRP A 15 16.86 1.00 -10.01
N ASP A 16 17.46 2.17 -10.21
CA ASP A 16 18.78 2.45 -9.66
C ASP A 16 18.77 2.41 -8.12
N PRO A 17 19.93 2.20 -7.48
CA PRO A 17 20.01 2.13 -6.02
C PRO A 17 19.47 3.38 -5.30
N GLY A 18 19.70 4.57 -5.86
CA GLY A 18 19.27 5.83 -5.24
C GLY A 18 17.74 5.95 -5.20
N ARG A 19 17.06 5.56 -6.28
CA ARG A 19 15.59 5.51 -6.30
C ARG A 19 15.02 4.49 -5.32
N ARG A 20 15.65 3.33 -5.14
CA ARG A 20 15.24 2.33 -4.14
C ARG A 20 15.42 2.83 -2.70
N GLU A 21 16.53 3.52 -2.44
CA GLU A 21 16.77 4.14 -1.13
C GLU A 21 15.76 5.26 -0.85
N ALA A 22 15.43 6.08 -1.85
CA ALA A 22 14.40 7.11 -1.73
C ALA A 22 13.02 6.51 -1.41
N TYR A 23 12.66 5.38 -2.05
CA TYR A 23 11.43 4.66 -1.75
C TYR A 23 11.41 4.09 -0.32
N ALA A 24 12.52 3.47 0.12
CA ALA A 24 12.61 2.88 1.45
C ALA A 24 12.53 3.90 2.59
N ASN A 25 12.91 5.16 2.32
CA ASN A 25 12.91 6.25 3.28
C ASN A 25 11.82 7.29 3.03
N ASP A 26 10.83 6.97 2.18
CA ASP A 26 9.82 7.92 1.79
C ASP A 26 8.88 8.29 2.94
N LEU A 27 8.88 9.58 3.29
CA LEU A 27 7.94 10.22 4.23
C LEU A 27 7.10 11.30 3.53
N GLY A 28 7.25 11.46 2.21
CA GLY A 28 6.60 12.53 1.44
C GLY A 28 5.11 12.30 1.25
N GLU A 29 4.64 11.07 1.43
CA GLU A 29 3.23 10.74 1.49
C GLU A 29 2.80 10.66 2.97
N GLY A 30 1.82 11.46 3.40
CA GLY A 30 1.32 11.46 4.79
C GLY A 30 0.73 10.13 5.26
N VAL A 31 0.66 9.14 4.37
CA VAL A 31 0.20 7.77 4.61
C VAL A 31 1.30 6.71 4.48
N ALA A 32 2.56 7.11 4.35
CA ALA A 32 3.66 6.16 4.15
C ALA A 32 3.86 5.21 5.36
N LEU A 33 3.57 5.70 6.58
CA LEU A 33 3.77 4.98 7.84
C LEU A 33 2.53 5.08 8.74
N ILE A 34 2.10 3.93 9.27
CA ILE A 34 1.04 3.84 10.29
C ILE A 34 1.53 2.99 11.46
N ALA A 35 1.20 3.39 12.68
CA ALA A 35 1.50 2.60 13.86
C ALA A 35 0.53 1.41 13.95
N VAL A 36 1.08 0.19 13.95
CA VAL A 36 0.31 -1.05 14.08
C VAL A 36 0.94 -1.94 15.15
N THR A 37 0.20 -2.96 15.59
CA THR A 37 0.77 -3.96 16.51
C THR A 37 1.86 -4.77 15.82
N ALA A 38 2.86 -5.22 16.58
CA ALA A 38 3.91 -6.11 16.08
C ALA A 38 3.34 -7.41 15.49
N ARG A 39 2.20 -7.90 16.00
CA ARG A 39 1.48 -9.06 15.45
C ARG A 39 0.94 -8.77 14.06
N SER A 40 0.27 -7.63 13.88
CA SER A 40 -0.27 -7.23 12.57
C SER A 40 0.85 -7.07 11.55
N ASN A 41 1.96 -6.42 11.94
CA ASN A 41 3.11 -6.23 11.05
C ASN A 41 3.73 -7.56 10.60
N ARG A 42 3.91 -8.51 11.53
CA ARG A 42 4.42 -9.85 11.19
C ARG A 42 3.43 -10.68 10.37
N SER A 43 2.13 -10.53 10.65
CA SER A 43 1.09 -11.23 9.88
C SER A 43 1.02 -10.74 8.45
N LYS A 44 1.27 -9.45 8.22
CA LYS A 44 1.33 -8.85 6.89
C LYS A 44 2.59 -9.30 6.14
N ALA A 45 3.78 -9.18 6.75
CA ALA A 45 5.05 -9.43 6.08
C ALA A 45 5.15 -8.69 4.72
N ASP A 46 5.47 -9.42 3.65
CA ASP A 46 5.53 -8.97 2.26
C ASP A 46 4.24 -9.17 1.46
N GLN A 47 3.19 -9.73 2.06
CA GLN A 47 1.92 -10.03 1.38
C GLN A 47 1.24 -8.78 0.81
N ASP A 48 0.65 -8.97 -0.36
CA ASP A 48 -0.20 -8.02 -1.06
C ASP A 48 -1.65 -8.02 -0.51
N PRO A 49 -2.54 -7.14 -1.00
CA PRO A 49 -3.96 -7.10 -0.62
C PRO A 49 -4.78 -8.35 -0.95
N ALA A 50 -4.32 -9.23 -1.85
CA ALA A 50 -5.00 -10.48 -2.14
C ALA A 50 -4.69 -11.54 -1.06
N GLU A 51 -3.51 -11.49 -0.47
CA GLU A 51 -3.07 -12.42 0.57
C GLU A 51 -3.36 -11.92 1.99
N TRP A 52 -3.26 -10.61 2.24
CA TRP A 52 -3.44 -10.04 3.57
C TRP A 52 -4.18 -8.70 3.57
N MET A 53 -5.14 -8.58 4.49
CA MET A 53 -5.85 -7.34 4.77
C MET A 53 -5.99 -7.08 6.27
N PRO A 54 -6.01 -5.81 6.72
CA PRO A 54 -6.34 -5.48 8.09
C PRO A 54 -7.77 -5.95 8.44
N PRO A 55 -8.01 -6.47 9.65
CA PRO A 55 -9.26 -7.13 10.01
C PRO A 55 -10.45 -6.18 10.21
N SER A 56 -10.23 -4.87 10.31
CA SER A 56 -11.33 -3.91 10.47
C SER A 56 -11.71 -3.28 9.13
N ALA A 57 -13.01 -3.20 8.84
CA ALA A 57 -13.53 -2.65 7.60
C ALA A 57 -13.09 -1.19 7.36
N SER A 58 -13.07 -0.35 8.41
CA SER A 58 -12.59 1.04 8.31
C SER A 58 -11.09 1.13 7.99
N ALA A 59 -10.28 0.18 8.46
CA ALA A 59 -8.87 0.13 8.11
C ALA A 59 -8.65 -0.47 6.73
N ALA A 60 -9.50 -1.39 6.26
CA ALA A 60 -9.40 -2.00 4.93
C ALA A 60 -9.49 -0.95 3.81
N CYS A 61 -10.49 -0.06 3.87
CA CYS A 61 -10.65 0.99 2.87
C CYS A 61 -9.50 1.99 2.86
N ARG A 62 -9.08 2.41 4.07
CA ARG A 62 -7.90 3.26 4.22
C ARG A 62 -6.66 2.57 3.66
N TYR A 63 -6.41 1.32 4.04
CA TYR A 63 -5.26 0.53 3.60
C TYR A 63 -5.19 0.41 2.07
N VAL A 64 -6.31 0.11 1.41
CA VAL A 64 -6.36 0.04 -0.06
C VAL A 64 -6.09 1.40 -0.71
N TYR A 65 -6.68 2.48 -0.19
CA TYR A 65 -6.38 3.82 -0.67
C TYR A 65 -4.88 4.15 -0.57
N GLU A 66 -4.28 3.87 0.59
CA GLU A 66 -2.85 4.12 0.85
C GLU A 66 -1.95 3.26 -0.06
N TRP A 67 -2.34 2.00 -0.27
CA TRP A 67 -1.65 1.05 -1.15
C TRP A 67 -1.63 1.52 -2.60
N VAL A 68 -2.79 1.85 -3.16
CA VAL A 68 -2.94 2.34 -4.54
C VAL A 68 -2.22 3.68 -4.73
N SER A 69 -2.30 4.57 -3.74
CA SER A 69 -1.60 5.86 -3.77
C SER A 69 -0.09 5.67 -3.84
N MET A 70 0.47 4.76 -3.03
CA MET A 70 1.90 4.47 -3.02
C MET A 70 2.36 3.81 -4.33
N LYS A 71 1.63 2.81 -4.83
CA LYS A 71 1.95 2.15 -6.11
C LYS A 71 1.88 3.15 -7.28
N THR A 72 0.87 4.01 -7.30
CA THR A 72 0.72 5.06 -8.33
C THR A 72 1.87 6.07 -8.28
N ARG A 73 2.18 6.61 -7.10
CA ARG A 73 3.22 7.63 -6.93
C ARG A 73 4.60 7.14 -7.36
N TRP A 74 4.91 5.88 -7.06
CA TRP A 74 6.22 5.30 -7.37
C TRP A 74 6.27 4.55 -8.72
N GLY A 75 5.14 4.41 -9.41
CA GLY A 75 5.06 3.69 -10.69
C GLY A 75 5.30 2.19 -10.54
N LEU A 76 4.77 1.59 -9.47
CA LEU A 76 4.78 0.15 -9.23
C LEU A 76 3.60 -0.51 -9.95
N SER A 77 3.79 -1.72 -10.46
CA SER A 77 2.73 -2.50 -11.09
C SER A 77 1.83 -3.19 -10.05
N VAL A 78 0.65 -3.58 -10.51
CA VAL A 78 -0.30 -4.44 -9.80
C VAL A 78 -0.53 -5.65 -10.72
N ASP A 79 -0.47 -6.87 -10.18
CA ASP A 79 -0.83 -8.05 -10.96
C ASP A 79 -2.35 -8.27 -11.00
N GLN A 80 -2.83 -9.22 -11.79
CA GLN A 80 -4.27 -9.40 -11.95
C GLN A 80 -4.98 -9.84 -10.67
N VAL A 81 -4.35 -10.70 -9.86
CA VAL A 81 -4.96 -11.22 -8.63
C VAL A 81 -5.06 -10.11 -7.60
N GLU A 82 -4.01 -9.30 -7.50
CA GLU A 82 -3.98 -8.12 -6.68
C GLU A 82 -5.03 -7.09 -7.13
N ALA A 83 -5.14 -6.83 -8.44
CA ALA A 83 -6.13 -5.91 -8.99
C ALA A 83 -7.56 -6.33 -8.66
N ASP A 84 -7.89 -7.61 -8.86
CA ASP A 84 -9.22 -8.16 -8.57
C ASP A 84 -9.57 -7.99 -7.07
N ALA A 85 -8.60 -8.23 -6.18
CA ALA A 85 -8.78 -8.06 -4.75
C ALA A 85 -9.02 -6.58 -4.39
N LEU A 86 -8.20 -5.67 -4.94
CA LEU A 86 -8.33 -4.23 -4.74
C LEU A 86 -9.72 -3.73 -5.19
N GLU A 87 -10.18 -4.14 -6.37
CA GLU A 87 -11.50 -3.77 -6.90
C GLU A 87 -12.64 -4.27 -6.00
N ALA A 88 -12.58 -5.53 -5.56
CA ALA A 88 -13.58 -6.11 -4.67
C ALA A 88 -13.67 -5.39 -3.32
N ILE A 89 -12.53 -4.97 -2.76
CA ILE A 89 -12.49 -4.22 -1.49
C ILE A 89 -13.03 -2.81 -1.68
N VAL A 90 -12.61 -2.11 -2.74
CA VAL A 90 -13.07 -0.73 -3.03
C VAL A 90 -14.58 -0.69 -3.25
N ALA A 91 -15.16 -1.70 -3.91
CA ALA A 91 -16.60 -1.79 -4.10
C ALA A 91 -17.40 -1.88 -2.78
N ALA A 92 -16.77 -2.33 -1.70
CA ALA A 92 -17.36 -2.39 -0.36
C ALA A 92 -17.05 -1.14 0.51
N CYS A 93 -16.26 -0.21 -0.01
CA CYS A 93 -15.89 1.01 0.71
C CYS A 93 -16.96 2.09 0.56
N PRO A 94 -17.29 2.82 1.64
CA PRO A 94 -18.16 3.98 1.52
C PRO A 94 -17.48 5.04 0.65
N ASP A 95 -18.26 5.81 -0.13
CA ASP A 95 -17.82 7.01 -0.85
C ASP A 95 -17.34 8.06 0.16
N ALA A 96 -16.13 7.89 0.68
CA ALA A 96 -15.52 8.81 1.61
C ALA A 96 -14.88 9.94 0.81
N VAL A 97 -15.43 11.15 0.92
CA VAL A 97 -14.69 12.36 0.56
C VAL A 97 -13.51 12.47 1.52
N VAL A 98 -12.34 12.03 1.08
CA VAL A 98 -11.09 12.22 1.82
C VAL A 98 -10.68 13.68 1.62
N THR A 99 -11.04 14.55 2.55
CA THR A 99 -10.41 15.87 2.65
C THR A 99 -8.97 15.66 3.09
N ALA A 100 -8.03 15.71 2.15
CA ALA A 100 -6.62 15.85 2.48
C ALA A 100 -6.46 17.11 3.32
N ALA A 101 -5.92 16.99 4.54
CA ALA A 101 -5.49 18.16 5.29
C ALA A 101 -4.38 18.83 4.47
N ALA A 102 -4.65 20.05 4.01
CA ALA A 102 -3.68 20.93 3.36
C ALA A 102 -2.57 21.30 4.36
N PRO A 103 -1.36 21.67 3.88
CA PRO A 103 -0.12 21.69 4.67
C PRO A 103 -0.11 22.65 5.87
#